data_AF-A0A167M511-F1
#
_entry.id   AF-A0A167M511-F1
#
_cell.length_a   1.000
_cell.length_b   1.000
_cell.length_c   1.000
_cell.angle_alpha   90.00
_cell.angle_beta   90.00
_cell.angle_gamma   90.00
#
_symmetry.space_group_name_H-M   'P 1'
#
loop_
_entity.id
_entity.type
_entity.pdbx_description
1 polymer ?
#
loop_
_entity_poly.entity_id
_entity_poly.type
_entity_poly.pdbx_seq_one_letter_code
_entity_poly.pdbx_strand_id
1 'polypeptide(L)'
;MGRFLQHQSFPLIRLDTLCLPTKMGGLGVLNPKLQQGALQLRWLQPLLQSTSSPSGLVLPWLLYLLRHYLLDVHPHLPFIFPDLRHPQFRTYTSPFFNLFAACDLLPHDFDSTVINLPTCLDIPLASAVVVPHNLSAFPASWRHLRIQGAYKINTTLDILSHHLPSSFPRSPRILHKVLQRVDDHSLFLHAFIIRACLPQSILTKQFPDLMARMGTEVDPSTLLSALSPTFP
;
A
#
# COMPACT_ATOMS: atom_id res chain seq x y z
N MET A 1 -10.71 -26.26 -2.31
CA MET A 1 -9.54 -27.16 -2.26
C MET A 1 -9.46 -28.02 -1.01
N GLY A 2 -9.57 -27.50 0.22
CA GLY A 2 -9.54 -28.35 1.43
C GLY A 2 -10.53 -29.53 1.41
N ARG A 3 -11.77 -29.28 0.99
CA ARG A 3 -12.81 -30.33 0.79
C ARG A 3 -12.50 -31.38 -0.30
N PHE A 4 -11.65 -31.03 -1.27
CA PHE A 4 -11.25 -31.95 -2.35
C PHE A 4 -10.12 -32.87 -1.86
N LEU A 5 -9.09 -32.30 -1.23
CA LEU A 5 -7.98 -33.06 -0.66
C LEU A 5 -8.41 -33.98 0.49
N GLN A 6 -9.51 -33.63 1.15
CA GLN A 6 -10.04 -34.35 2.32
C GLN A 6 -11.31 -35.11 2.01
N HIS A 7 -11.56 -35.37 0.73
CA HIS A 7 -12.67 -36.22 0.35
C HIS A 7 -12.47 -37.62 0.95
N GLN A 8 -13.36 -38.02 1.85
CA GLN A 8 -13.33 -39.30 2.60
C GLN A 8 -12.19 -39.49 3.61
N SER A 9 -11.52 -38.42 4.06
CA SER A 9 -10.55 -38.52 5.16
C SER A 9 -11.12 -38.05 6.50
N PHE A 10 -10.81 -38.79 7.56
CA PHE A 10 -11.14 -38.45 8.94
C PHE A 10 -9.93 -38.71 9.85
N PRO A 11 -9.59 -37.81 10.78
CA PRO A 11 -10.24 -36.52 11.05
C PRO A 11 -9.95 -35.47 9.97
N LEU A 12 -10.84 -34.48 9.86
CA LEU A 12 -10.65 -33.31 9.00
C LEU A 12 -9.50 -32.45 9.53
N ILE A 13 -8.40 -32.41 8.78
CA ILE A 13 -7.23 -31.58 9.09
C ILE A 13 -7.50 -30.15 8.56
N ARG A 14 -6.95 -29.10 9.15
CA ARG A 14 -7.05 -27.76 8.54
C ARG A 14 -6.10 -27.66 7.34
N LEU A 15 -6.51 -26.96 6.28
CA LEU A 15 -5.63 -26.74 5.12
C LEU A 15 -4.30 -26.09 5.54
N ASP A 16 -4.35 -25.15 6.48
CA ASP A 16 -3.17 -24.49 7.05
C ASP A 16 -2.17 -25.52 7.61
N THR A 17 -2.66 -26.56 8.29
CA THR A 17 -1.86 -27.66 8.83
C THR A 17 -1.32 -28.57 7.73
N LEU A 18 -2.12 -28.86 6.70
CA LEU A 18 -1.65 -29.64 5.54
C LEU A 18 -0.50 -28.94 4.80
N CYS A 19 -0.54 -27.61 4.75
CA CYS A 19 0.47 -26.79 4.09
C CYS A 19 1.78 -26.63 4.89
N LEU A 20 1.82 -27.04 6.16
CA LEU A 20 3.06 -27.01 6.95
C LEU A 20 4.08 -28.02 6.41
N PRO A 21 5.39 -27.77 6.62
CA PRO A 21 6.42 -28.73 6.29
C PRO A 21 6.22 -30.06 7.03
N THR A 22 6.68 -31.16 6.43
CA THR A 22 6.65 -32.50 7.06
C THR A 22 7.39 -32.54 8.39
N LYS A 23 8.45 -31.74 8.55
CA LYS A 23 9.19 -31.57 9.80
C LYS A 23 8.35 -30.98 10.96
N MET A 24 7.27 -30.28 10.65
CA MET A 24 6.34 -29.68 11.61
C MET A 24 5.02 -30.45 11.71
N GLY A 25 4.97 -31.69 11.19
CA GLY A 25 3.76 -32.53 11.22
C GLY A 25 2.72 -32.20 10.14
N GLY A 26 3.08 -31.37 9.15
CA GLY A 26 2.25 -31.13 7.97
C GLY A 26 2.51 -32.10 6.82
N LEU A 27 1.79 -31.92 5.72
CA LEU A 27 1.92 -32.74 4.50
C LEU A 27 2.72 -32.03 3.40
N GLY A 28 3.19 -30.80 3.65
CA GLY A 28 3.91 -29.98 2.66
C GLY A 28 3.07 -29.61 1.44
N VAL A 29 1.74 -29.63 1.55
CA VAL A 29 0.84 -29.32 0.43
C VAL A 29 0.98 -27.86 0.03
N LEU A 30 1.09 -27.59 -1.27
CA LEU A 30 1.13 -26.21 -1.76
C LEU A 30 -0.15 -25.46 -1.40
N ASN A 31 -0.01 -24.27 -0.83
CA ASN A 31 -1.15 -23.40 -0.55
C ASN A 31 -1.65 -22.81 -1.88
N PRO A 32 -2.87 -23.15 -2.34
CA PRO A 32 -3.36 -22.71 -3.64
C PRO A 32 -3.51 -21.19 -3.74
N LYS A 33 -3.79 -20.51 -2.61
CA LYS A 33 -3.89 -19.04 -2.57
C LYS A 33 -2.52 -18.40 -2.81
N LEU A 34 -1.48 -18.92 -2.17
CA LEU A 34 -0.10 -18.45 -2.36
C LEU A 34 0.40 -18.76 -3.77
N GLN A 35 0.12 -19.97 -4.28
CA GLN A 35 0.51 -20.35 -5.64
C GLN A 35 -0.18 -19.48 -6.71
N GLN A 36 -1.49 -19.24 -6.55
CA GLN A 36 -2.21 -18.32 -7.43
C GLN A 36 -1.60 -16.91 -7.35
N GLY A 37 -1.34 -16.39 -6.15
CA GLY A 37 -0.69 -15.10 -5.96
C GLY A 37 0.67 -15.01 -6.66
N ALA A 38 1.54 -16.00 -6.48
CA ALA A 38 2.85 -16.07 -7.11
C ALA A 38 2.74 -16.06 -8.65
N LEU A 39 1.78 -16.80 -9.22
CA LEU A 39 1.53 -16.79 -10.65
C LEU A 39 1.08 -15.41 -11.15
N GLN A 40 0.21 -14.72 -10.41
CA GLN A 40 -0.22 -13.37 -10.76
C GLN A 40 0.93 -12.35 -10.66
N LEU A 41 1.82 -12.48 -9.66
CA LEU A 41 2.97 -11.58 -9.49
C LEU A 41 3.91 -11.59 -10.70
N ARG A 42 4.09 -12.75 -11.35
CA ARG A 42 4.87 -12.85 -12.60
C ARG A 42 4.32 -11.94 -13.70
N TRP A 43 3.00 -11.76 -13.78
CA TRP A 43 2.34 -10.88 -14.75
C TRP A 43 2.25 -9.43 -14.29
N LEU A 44 2.34 -9.18 -12.99
CA LEU A 44 2.39 -7.83 -12.40
C LEU A 44 3.75 -7.17 -12.58
N GLN A 45 4.83 -7.94 -12.59
CA GLN A 45 6.18 -7.38 -12.66
C GLN A 45 6.37 -6.42 -13.85
N PRO A 46 5.95 -6.74 -15.08
CA PRO A 46 5.97 -5.77 -16.20
C PRO A 46 5.10 -4.53 -15.94
N LEU A 47 3.94 -4.68 -15.29
CA LEU A 47 3.05 -3.56 -14.98
C LEU A 47 3.67 -2.59 -13.98
N LEU A 48 4.43 -3.11 -13.00
CA LEU A 48 5.08 -2.31 -11.96
C LEU A 48 6.43 -1.74 -12.40
N GLN A 49 7.12 -2.38 -13.36
CA GLN A 49 8.48 -2.01 -13.79
C GLN A 49 8.56 -1.27 -15.14
N SER A 50 7.58 -1.39 -16.04
CA SER A 50 7.66 -0.74 -17.37
C SER A 50 7.39 0.77 -17.30
N THR A 51 8.46 1.54 -17.16
CA THR A 51 8.50 2.99 -17.46
C THR A 51 8.82 3.27 -18.94
N SER A 52 9.35 2.30 -19.67
CA SER A 52 9.65 2.40 -21.10
C SER A 52 8.62 1.58 -21.90
N SER A 53 7.86 2.28 -22.75
CA SER A 53 6.94 1.79 -23.79
C SER A 53 6.49 0.32 -23.62
N PRO A 54 5.34 0.07 -22.97
CA PRO A 54 4.84 -1.29 -22.81
C PRO A 54 4.61 -1.96 -24.17
N SER A 55 5.42 -2.97 -24.49
CA SER A 55 5.21 -3.80 -25.68
C SER A 55 3.91 -4.60 -25.55
N GLY A 56 2.96 -4.40 -26.47
CA GLY A 56 1.69 -5.14 -26.54
C GLY A 56 0.46 -4.33 -26.10
N LEU A 57 -0.74 -4.91 -26.30
CA LEU A 57 -2.03 -4.22 -26.10
C LEU A 57 -2.55 -4.28 -24.67
N VAL A 58 -2.24 -5.37 -23.95
CA VAL A 58 -2.86 -5.69 -22.65
C VAL A 58 -2.46 -4.69 -21.57
N LEU A 59 -1.17 -4.36 -21.48
CA LEU A 59 -0.65 -3.49 -20.42
C LEU A 59 -1.11 -2.03 -20.57
N PRO A 60 -1.04 -1.38 -21.77
CA PRO A 60 -1.67 -0.08 -22.00
C PRO A 60 -3.16 -0.07 -21.67
N TRP A 61 -3.88 -1.13 -22.05
CA TRP A 61 -5.32 -1.23 -21.78
C TRP A 61 -5.63 -1.30 -20.29
N LEU A 62 -4.88 -2.07 -19.51
CA LEU A 62 -5.04 -2.12 -18.04
C LEU A 62 -4.72 -0.76 -17.41
N LEU A 63 -3.63 -0.09 -17.82
CA LEU A 63 -3.28 1.23 -17.33
C LEU A 63 -4.34 2.28 -17.69
N TYR A 64 -4.92 2.18 -18.89
CA TYR A 64 -6.03 3.02 -19.32
C TYR A 64 -7.26 2.82 -18.43
N LEU A 65 -7.65 1.57 -18.13
CA LEU A 65 -8.76 1.28 -17.22
C LEU A 65 -8.52 1.85 -15.83
N LEU A 66 -7.31 1.70 -15.28
CA LEU A 66 -6.95 2.28 -13.99
C LEU A 66 -7.13 3.80 -14.01
N ARG A 67 -6.55 4.48 -15.00
CA ARG A 67 -6.67 5.95 -15.14
C ARG A 67 -8.11 6.41 -15.35
N HIS A 68 -8.92 5.64 -16.08
CA HIS A 68 -10.31 5.97 -16.34
C HIS A 68 -11.15 6.02 -15.04
N TYR A 69 -10.94 5.07 -14.14
CA TYR A 69 -11.67 5.02 -12.86
C TYR A 69 -10.98 5.79 -11.73
N LEU A 70 -9.71 6.13 -11.88
CA LEU A 70 -8.89 6.82 -10.87
C LEU A 70 -8.29 8.11 -11.46
N LEU A 71 -9.15 9.10 -11.70
CA LEU A 71 -8.77 10.35 -12.36
C LEU A 71 -7.69 11.14 -11.60
N ASP A 72 -7.74 11.12 -10.26
CA ASP A 72 -6.88 11.93 -9.39
C ASP A 72 -5.82 11.09 -8.64
N VAL A 73 -5.53 9.86 -9.05
CA VAL A 73 -4.57 8.98 -8.36
C VAL A 73 -3.60 8.38 -9.35
N HIS A 74 -2.32 8.35 -8.99
CA HIS A 74 -1.34 7.61 -9.78
C HIS A 74 -1.74 6.12 -9.91
N PRO A 75 -1.77 5.54 -11.12
CA PRO A 75 -2.36 4.22 -11.39
C PRO A 75 -1.72 3.05 -10.63
N HIS A 76 -0.48 3.22 -10.14
CA HIS A 76 0.22 2.18 -9.38
C HIS A 76 -0.07 2.20 -7.87
N LEU A 77 -0.53 3.32 -7.30
CA LEU A 77 -0.81 3.41 -5.86
C LEU A 77 -1.89 2.43 -5.35
N PRO A 78 -2.97 2.11 -6.09
CA PRO A 78 -3.95 1.10 -5.68
C PRO A 78 -3.40 -0.31 -5.54
N PHE A 79 -2.26 -0.63 -6.16
CA PHE A 79 -1.60 -1.92 -5.96
C PHE A 79 -0.92 -1.98 -4.59
N ILE A 80 -0.42 -0.85 -4.09
CA ILE A 80 0.24 -0.69 -2.79
C ILE A 80 -0.79 -0.53 -1.67
N PHE A 81 -1.80 0.31 -1.90
CA PHE A 81 -2.77 0.69 -0.88
C PHE A 81 -4.19 0.23 -1.26
N PRO A 82 -4.74 -0.77 -0.56
CA PRO A 82 -6.08 -1.29 -0.85
C PRO A 82 -7.20 -0.24 -0.78
N ASP A 83 -7.03 0.78 0.06
CA ASP A 83 -8.01 1.84 0.29
C ASP A 83 -8.22 2.76 -0.92
N LEU A 84 -7.26 2.81 -1.86
CA LEU A 84 -7.38 3.58 -3.11
C LEU A 84 -8.16 2.84 -4.21
N ARG A 85 -8.46 1.55 -4.03
CA ARG A 85 -9.08 0.73 -5.07
C ARG A 85 -10.55 1.10 -5.25
N HIS A 86 -10.93 1.49 -6.46
CA HIS A 86 -12.33 1.73 -6.82
C HIS A 86 -13.19 0.46 -6.57
N PRO A 87 -14.43 0.59 -6.08
CA PRO A 87 -15.28 -0.56 -5.76
C PRO A 87 -15.46 -1.56 -6.92
N GLN A 88 -15.51 -1.06 -8.17
CA GLN A 88 -15.65 -1.91 -9.35
C GLN A 88 -14.45 -2.82 -9.60
N PHE A 89 -13.26 -2.47 -9.10
CA PHE A 89 -12.09 -3.33 -9.22
C PHE A 89 -12.04 -4.43 -8.15
N ARG A 90 -12.86 -4.32 -7.10
CA ARG A 90 -12.95 -5.30 -6.01
C ARG A 90 -13.90 -6.45 -6.34
N THR A 91 -14.67 -6.33 -7.41
CA THR A 91 -15.59 -7.38 -7.88
C THR A 91 -14.80 -8.52 -8.51
N TYR A 92 -15.24 -9.78 -8.32
CA TYR A 92 -14.57 -10.95 -8.88
C TYR A 92 -14.46 -10.94 -10.42
N THR A 93 -15.36 -10.20 -11.08
CA THR A 93 -15.39 -10.03 -12.54
C THR A 93 -14.33 -9.06 -13.05
N SER A 94 -13.68 -8.31 -12.15
CA SER A 94 -12.65 -7.35 -12.54
C SER A 94 -11.36 -8.07 -12.95
N PRO A 95 -10.68 -7.63 -14.03
CA PRO A 95 -9.36 -8.14 -14.36
C PRO A 95 -8.32 -7.85 -13.26
N PHE A 96 -8.59 -6.86 -12.39
CA PHE A 96 -7.69 -6.48 -11.30
C PHE A 96 -7.89 -7.28 -10.02
N PHE A 97 -8.97 -8.06 -9.88
CA PHE A 97 -9.29 -8.75 -8.64
C PHE A 97 -8.15 -9.67 -8.16
N ASN A 98 -7.67 -10.54 -9.05
CA ASN A 98 -6.58 -11.47 -8.75
C ASN A 98 -5.23 -10.76 -8.64
N LEU A 99 -5.04 -9.68 -9.40
CA LEU A 99 -3.81 -8.87 -9.35
C LEU A 99 -3.68 -8.17 -8.00
N PHE A 100 -4.73 -7.51 -7.54
CA PHE A 100 -4.77 -6.88 -6.23
C PHE A 100 -4.67 -7.90 -5.10
N ALA A 101 -5.35 -9.04 -5.20
CA ALA A 101 -5.23 -10.10 -4.23
C ALA A 101 -3.80 -10.67 -4.13
N ALA A 102 -3.03 -10.65 -5.23
CA ALA A 102 -1.63 -11.05 -5.23
C ALA A 102 -0.73 -10.01 -4.56
N CYS A 103 -0.94 -8.71 -4.83
CA CYS A 103 -0.23 -7.64 -4.12
C CYS A 103 -0.51 -7.65 -2.62
N ASP A 104 -1.75 -7.91 -2.21
CA ASP A 104 -2.15 -7.97 -0.79
C ASP A 104 -1.43 -9.09 0.00
N LEU A 105 -0.87 -10.09 -0.69
CA LEU A 105 -0.10 -11.16 -0.06
C LEU A 105 1.37 -10.77 0.21
N LEU A 106 1.85 -9.66 -0.36
CA LEU A 106 3.22 -9.19 -0.16
C LEU A 106 3.38 -8.56 1.23
N PRO A 107 4.59 -8.63 1.82
CA PRO A 107 4.89 -7.90 3.06
C PRO A 107 4.85 -6.39 2.79
N HIS A 108 3.97 -5.67 3.48
CA HIS A 108 3.85 -4.21 3.39
C HIS A 108 4.74 -3.54 4.44
N ASP A 109 6.05 -3.77 4.34
CA ASP A 109 7.04 -3.09 5.17
C ASP A 109 7.66 -1.92 4.39
N PHE A 110 7.37 -0.72 4.85
CA PHE A 110 7.87 0.53 4.27
C PHE A 110 8.78 1.29 5.23
N ASP A 111 9.18 0.67 6.34
CA ASP A 111 9.92 1.34 7.39
C ASP A 111 11.32 1.76 6.96
N SER A 112 11.87 1.21 5.88
CA SER A 112 13.14 1.64 5.29
C SER A 112 12.99 2.50 4.04
N THR A 113 11.78 2.88 3.65
CA THR A 113 11.56 3.64 2.40
C THR A 113 11.56 5.15 2.64
N VAL A 114 12.01 5.88 1.61
CA VAL A 114 11.86 7.32 1.49
C VAL A 114 11.03 7.59 0.24
N ILE A 115 9.96 8.34 0.43
CA ILE A 115 9.04 8.71 -0.64
C ILE A 115 9.11 10.21 -0.89
N ASN A 116 8.92 10.61 -2.14
CA ASN A 116 8.78 12.00 -2.54
C ASN A 116 7.49 12.61 -1.98
N LEU A 117 7.53 13.93 -1.77
CA LEU A 117 6.44 14.67 -1.14
C LEU A 117 5.11 14.60 -1.92
N PRO A 118 5.08 14.69 -3.27
CA PRO A 118 3.85 14.55 -4.02
C PRO A 118 3.19 13.19 -3.81
N THR A 119 3.97 12.11 -3.80
CA THR A 119 3.44 10.76 -3.52
C THR A 119 2.90 10.65 -2.11
N CYS A 120 3.53 11.28 -1.10
CA CYS A 120 2.99 11.31 0.26
C CYS A 120 1.55 11.83 0.27
N LEU A 121 1.29 12.93 -0.44
CA LEU A 121 -0.03 13.57 -0.45
C LEU A 121 -1.15 12.66 -0.97
N ASP A 122 -0.83 11.76 -1.91
CA ASP A 122 -1.79 10.84 -2.50
C ASP A 122 -2.06 9.56 -1.70
N ILE A 123 -1.29 9.32 -0.63
CA ILE A 123 -1.46 8.14 0.22
C ILE A 123 -2.77 8.25 1.03
N PRO A 124 -3.52 7.16 1.22
CA PRO A 124 -4.65 7.13 2.14
C PRO A 124 -4.21 7.39 3.56
N LEU A 125 -4.96 8.22 4.27
CA LEU A 125 -4.68 8.56 5.65
C LEU A 125 -4.72 7.31 6.56
N ALA A 126 -5.58 6.34 6.25
CA ALA A 126 -5.65 5.09 7.00
C ALA A 126 -4.37 4.23 6.85
N SER A 127 -3.66 4.32 5.73
CA SER A 127 -2.39 3.63 5.50
C SER A 127 -1.17 4.41 6.00
N ALA A 128 -1.36 5.69 6.31
CA ALA A 128 -0.32 6.59 6.82
C ALA A 128 -0.09 6.44 8.33
N VAL A 129 -1.02 5.79 9.03
CA VAL A 129 -1.12 5.78 10.49
C VAL A 129 -1.05 4.35 11.02
N VAL A 130 -0.23 4.15 12.04
CA VAL A 130 -0.19 2.96 12.89
C VAL A 130 -1.14 3.15 14.06
N VAL A 131 -2.14 2.28 14.15
CA VAL A 131 -3.09 2.25 15.28
C VAL A 131 -2.56 1.27 16.34
N PRO A 132 -2.28 1.73 17.58
CA PRO A 132 -1.92 0.84 18.67
C PRO A 132 -3.00 -0.23 18.94
N HIS A 133 -2.59 -1.42 19.38
CA HIS A 133 -3.48 -2.60 19.55
C HIS A 133 -4.68 -2.39 20.49
N ASN A 134 -4.64 -1.38 21.36
CA ASN A 134 -5.69 -1.06 22.33
C ASN A 134 -6.74 -0.07 21.82
N LEU A 135 -6.62 0.44 20.59
CA LEU A 135 -7.52 1.46 20.06
C LEU A 135 -8.34 0.95 18.87
N SER A 136 -9.54 1.50 18.74
CA SER A 136 -10.42 1.21 17.61
C SER A 136 -9.76 1.64 16.30
N ALA A 137 -9.75 0.74 15.31
CA ALA A 137 -9.29 1.02 13.97
C ALA A 137 -10.02 2.21 13.32
N PHE A 138 -9.43 2.76 12.26
CA PHE A 138 -10.03 3.82 11.48
C PHE A 138 -11.43 3.42 10.98
N PRO A 139 -12.46 4.27 11.17
CA PRO A 139 -13.78 4.03 10.60
C PRO A 139 -13.69 3.82 9.09
N ALA A 140 -14.48 2.87 8.55
CA ALA A 140 -14.51 2.61 7.11
C ALA A 140 -14.84 3.88 6.29
N SER A 141 -15.66 4.77 6.87
CA SER A 141 -16.00 6.07 6.30
C SER A 141 -14.79 7.00 6.12
N TRP A 142 -13.64 6.75 6.74
CA TRP A 142 -12.45 7.62 6.65
C TRP A 142 -11.39 7.08 5.69
N ARG A 143 -11.57 5.87 5.14
CA ARG A 143 -10.61 5.22 4.23
C ARG A 143 -10.40 5.97 2.91
N HIS A 144 -11.37 6.78 2.50
CA HIS A 144 -11.27 7.62 1.30
C HIS A 144 -10.46 8.91 1.53
N LEU A 145 -10.13 9.24 2.79
CA LEU A 145 -9.35 10.43 3.11
C LEU A 145 -7.88 10.20 2.75
N ARG A 146 -7.25 11.22 2.17
CA ARG A 146 -5.85 11.22 1.79
C ARG A 146 -5.04 12.19 2.65
N ILE A 147 -3.73 12.01 2.65
CA ILE A 147 -2.80 12.90 3.37
C ILE A 147 -2.93 14.35 2.88
N GLN A 148 -3.19 14.59 1.58
CA GLN A 148 -3.44 15.94 1.05
C GLN A 148 -4.59 16.69 1.72
N GLY A 149 -5.50 16.01 2.40
CA GLY A 149 -6.54 16.67 3.18
C GLY A 149 -6.00 17.29 4.46
N ALA A 150 -5.07 16.60 5.13
CA ALA A 150 -4.52 17.00 6.44
C ALA A 150 -3.17 17.72 6.35
N TYR A 151 -2.44 17.54 5.26
CA TYR A 151 -1.09 18.07 5.09
C TYR A 151 -0.90 18.75 3.74
N LYS A 152 0.04 19.69 3.69
CA LYS A 152 0.49 20.41 2.50
C LYS A 152 2.02 20.40 2.41
N ILE A 153 2.52 20.51 1.18
CA ILE A 153 3.95 20.71 0.94
C ILE A 153 4.31 22.15 1.31
N ASN A 154 5.30 22.28 2.20
CA ASN A 154 5.92 23.56 2.47
C ASN A 154 7.15 23.71 1.57
N THR A 155 7.02 24.51 0.51
CA THR A 155 8.07 24.73 -0.49
C THR A 155 9.32 25.42 0.07
N THR A 156 9.25 26.14 1.19
CA THR A 156 10.41 26.82 1.75
C THR A 156 11.37 25.88 2.46
N LEU A 157 10.84 24.82 3.05
CA LEU A 157 11.59 23.83 3.84
C LEU A 157 11.68 22.46 3.16
N ASP A 158 10.93 22.29 2.05
CA ASP A 158 10.76 21.01 1.34
C ASP A 158 10.32 19.89 2.29
N ILE A 159 9.29 20.18 3.09
CA ILE A 159 8.70 19.24 4.06
C ILE A 159 7.19 19.16 3.92
N LEU A 160 6.65 18.05 4.42
CA LEU A 160 5.24 17.87 4.66
C LEU A 160 4.84 18.61 5.95
N SER A 161 3.87 19.52 5.87
CA SER A 161 3.41 20.35 6.99
C SER A 161 1.91 20.21 7.19
N HIS A 162 1.45 20.29 8.44
CA HIS A 162 0.02 20.14 8.75
C HIS A 162 -0.75 21.34 8.19
N HIS A 163 -1.98 21.08 7.74
CA HIS A 163 -2.95 22.15 7.54
C HIS A 163 -3.33 22.75 8.88
N LEU A 164 -3.49 24.08 8.90
CA LEU A 164 -4.15 24.75 10.01
C LEU A 164 -5.64 24.32 10.01
N PRO A 165 -6.27 24.17 11.18
CA PRO A 165 -7.67 23.76 11.28
C PRO A 165 -8.65 24.60 10.45
N SER A 166 -8.34 25.88 10.26
CA SER A 166 -9.10 26.84 9.46
C SER A 166 -8.97 26.64 7.94
N SER A 167 -7.98 25.86 7.50
CA SER A 167 -7.58 25.71 6.09
C SER A 167 -7.87 24.33 5.49
N PHE A 168 -8.59 23.46 6.21
CA PHE A 168 -8.89 22.13 5.71
C PHE A 168 -9.81 22.19 4.47
N PRO A 169 -9.40 21.59 3.34
CA PRO A 169 -10.19 21.65 2.11
C PRO A 169 -11.44 20.77 2.16
N ARG A 170 -11.41 19.64 2.88
CA ARG A 170 -12.52 18.67 2.97
C ARG A 170 -12.59 18.04 4.36
N SER A 171 -13.80 17.80 4.87
CA SER A 171 -14.06 17.10 6.14
C SER A 171 -13.26 17.62 7.38
N PRO A 172 -13.32 18.92 7.68
CA PRO A 172 -12.46 19.57 8.70
C PRO A 172 -12.54 18.90 10.07
N ARG A 173 -13.74 18.47 10.49
CA ARG A 173 -13.96 17.83 11.79
C ARG A 173 -13.25 16.47 11.91
N ILE A 174 -13.17 15.72 10.83
CA ILE A 174 -12.56 14.39 10.83
C ILE A 174 -11.04 14.54 10.86
N LEU A 175 -10.50 15.40 9.99
CA LEU A 175 -9.07 15.66 9.92
C LEU A 175 -8.53 16.27 11.22
N HIS A 176 -9.28 17.19 11.83
CA HIS A 176 -8.94 17.71 13.15
C HIS A 176 -8.85 16.61 14.20
N LYS A 177 -9.82 15.68 14.24
CA LYS A 177 -9.77 14.54 15.18
C LYS A 177 -8.57 13.63 14.93
N VAL A 178 -8.20 13.42 13.67
CA VAL A 178 -7.00 12.63 13.34
C VAL A 178 -5.75 13.33 13.84
N LEU A 179 -5.56 14.60 13.49
CA LEU A 179 -4.37 15.36 13.91
C LEU A 179 -4.29 15.47 15.43
N GLN A 180 -5.39 15.80 16.10
CA GLN A 180 -5.47 15.82 17.56
C GLN A 180 -5.04 14.48 18.17
N ARG A 181 -5.45 13.35 17.57
CA ARG A 181 -5.03 12.02 18.05
C ARG A 181 -3.55 11.71 17.81
N VAL A 182 -2.95 12.29 16.78
CA VAL A 182 -1.50 12.23 16.53
C VAL A 182 -0.75 13.08 17.56
N ASP A 183 -1.26 14.29 17.85
CA ASP A 183 -0.70 15.21 18.83
C ASP A 183 -0.79 14.63 20.26
N ASP A 184 -1.91 13.99 20.61
CA ASP A 184 -2.14 13.31 21.90
C ASP A 184 -1.40 11.95 22.01
N HIS A 185 -0.56 11.59 21.04
CA HIS A 185 0.18 10.33 20.96
C HIS A 185 -0.68 9.05 21.00
N SER A 186 -1.97 9.16 20.67
CA SER A 186 -2.88 8.01 20.55
C SER A 186 -2.79 7.33 19.18
N LEU A 187 -2.25 8.01 18.18
CA LEU A 187 -2.01 7.50 16.83
C LEU A 187 -0.59 7.86 16.42
N PHE A 188 0.11 6.92 15.79
CA PHE A 188 1.47 7.14 15.29
C PHE A 188 1.46 7.19 13.77
N LEU A 189 2.27 8.06 13.17
CA LEU A 189 2.48 8.03 11.72
C LEU A 189 3.50 6.94 11.39
N HIS A 190 3.37 6.32 10.21
CA HIS A 190 4.40 5.42 9.71
C HIS A 190 5.72 6.17 9.48
N ALA A 191 6.85 5.45 9.60
CA ALA A 191 8.19 6.04 9.50
C ALA A 191 8.41 6.82 8.18
N PHE A 192 7.91 6.30 7.06
CA PHE A 192 8.03 6.97 5.76
C PHE A 192 7.29 8.31 5.68
N ILE A 193 6.19 8.49 6.43
CA ILE A 193 5.48 9.78 6.54
C ILE A 193 6.20 10.72 7.50
N ILE A 194 6.68 10.22 8.64
CA ILE A 194 7.46 11.03 9.59
C ILE A 194 8.68 11.62 8.89
N ARG A 195 9.38 10.81 8.07
CA ARG A 195 10.51 11.28 7.26
C ARG A 195 10.10 12.38 6.29
N ALA A 196 8.91 12.32 5.71
CA ALA A 196 8.41 13.38 4.84
C ALA A 196 8.22 14.73 5.57
N CYS A 197 7.99 14.70 6.89
CA CYS A 197 7.88 15.90 7.73
C CYS A 197 9.25 16.48 8.14
N LEU A 198 10.36 15.76 7.95
CA LEU A 198 11.70 16.22 8.31
C LEU A 198 12.39 16.93 7.14
N PRO A 199 13.23 17.95 7.38
CA PRO A 199 14.08 18.53 6.34
C PRO A 199 15.09 17.52 5.79
N GLN A 200 15.44 17.66 4.50
CA GLN A 200 16.36 16.74 3.82
C GLN A 200 17.73 16.67 4.51
N SER A 201 18.21 17.77 5.08
CA SER A 201 19.47 17.86 5.82
C SER A 201 19.50 17.03 7.12
N ILE A 202 18.35 16.80 7.74
CA ILE A 202 18.23 15.94 8.92
C ILE A 202 18.17 14.48 8.48
N LEU A 203 17.40 14.19 7.42
CA LEU A 203 17.32 12.84 6.85
C LEU A 203 18.69 12.30 6.44
N THR A 204 19.49 13.09 5.72
CA THR A 204 20.83 12.66 5.27
C THR A 204 21.80 12.45 6.45
N LYS A 205 21.62 13.18 7.55
CA LYS A 205 22.44 13.00 8.76
C LYS A 205 22.05 11.78 9.57
N GLN A 206 20.75 11.53 9.74
CA GLN A 206 20.24 10.44 10.57
C GLN A 206 20.14 9.11 9.83
N PHE A 207 19.96 9.16 8.51
CA PHE A 207 19.75 8.01 7.63
C PHE A 207 20.55 8.17 6.34
N PRO A 208 21.89 8.09 6.39
CA PRO A 208 22.76 8.33 5.23
C PRO A 208 22.57 7.32 4.10
N ASP A 209 22.11 6.10 4.42
CA ASP A 209 21.91 5.01 3.45
C ASP A 209 20.59 5.11 2.69
N LEU A 210 19.72 6.07 3.04
CA LEU A 210 18.43 6.24 2.39
C LEU A 210 18.52 7.18 1.18
N MET A 211 17.82 6.81 0.11
CA MET A 211 17.72 7.62 -1.11
C MET A 211 17.18 9.03 -0.80
N ALA A 212 17.71 10.02 -1.51
CA ALA A 212 17.23 11.40 -1.39
C ALA A 212 15.78 11.51 -1.89
N ARG A 213 14.97 12.37 -1.24
CA ARG A 213 13.67 12.75 -1.80
C ARG A 213 13.90 13.58 -3.04
N MET A 214 13.50 13.07 -4.19
CA MET A 214 13.61 13.77 -5.46
C MET A 214 12.30 13.66 -6.24
N GLY A 215 12.03 14.66 -7.08
CA GLY A 215 10.89 14.66 -8.00
C GLY A 215 9.75 15.60 -7.58
N THR A 216 9.21 16.31 -8.56
CA THR A 216 8.07 17.22 -8.42
C THR A 216 6.74 16.56 -8.77
N GLU A 217 6.78 15.37 -9.37
CA GLU A 217 5.61 14.57 -9.74
C GLU A 217 5.46 13.36 -8.81
N VAL A 218 4.26 12.76 -8.80
CA VAL A 218 3.98 11.54 -8.03
C VAL A 218 4.78 10.38 -8.62
N ASP A 219 5.60 9.75 -7.78
CA ASP A 219 6.43 8.61 -8.13
C ASP A 219 6.36 7.54 -7.03
N PRO A 220 5.61 6.44 -7.24
CA PRO A 220 5.52 5.35 -6.28
C PRO A 220 6.66 4.32 -6.42
N SER A 221 7.67 4.55 -7.25
CA SER A 221 8.75 3.59 -7.55
C SER A 221 9.42 3.02 -6.30
N THR A 222 9.72 3.86 -5.30
CA THR A 222 10.39 3.44 -4.05
C THR A 222 9.52 2.54 -3.17
N LEU A 223 8.20 2.73 -3.19
CA LEU A 223 7.24 1.85 -2.51
C LEU A 223 7.09 0.52 -3.26
N LEU A 224 7.06 0.58 -4.60
CA LEU A 224 6.99 -0.62 -5.44
C LEU A 224 8.25 -1.49 -5.31
N SER A 225 9.43 -0.87 -5.22
CA SER A 225 10.68 -1.60 -5.01
C SER A 225 10.74 -2.27 -3.64
N ALA A 226 10.17 -1.64 -2.60
CA ALA A 226 10.07 -2.23 -1.28
C ALA A 226 9.07 -3.39 -1.21
N LEU A 227 7.99 -3.34 -2.01
CA LEU A 227 7.04 -4.43 -2.13
C LEU A 227 7.60 -5.64 -2.89
N SER A 228 8.47 -5.39 -3.88
CA SER A 228 9.09 -6.48 -4.63
C SER A 228 10.01 -7.26 -3.70
N PRO A 229 9.76 -8.56 -3.44
CA PRO A 229 10.82 -9.39 -2.93
C PRO A 229 11.91 -9.36 -3.98
N THR A 230 13.15 -9.07 -3.59
CA THR A 230 14.30 -9.58 -4.31
C THR A 230 14.18 -11.10 -4.28
N PHE A 231 13.40 -11.65 -5.21
CA PHE A 231 13.38 -13.07 -5.46
C PHE A 231 14.77 -13.40 -6.01
N PRO A 232 15.54 -14.27 -5.33
CA PRO A 232 16.84 -14.70 -5.83
C PRO A 232 16.74 -15.39 -7.19
#